data_AF-A0A355QH17-F1
#
_entry.id   AF-A0A355QH17-F1
#
_cell.length_a   1.000
_cell.length_b   1.000
_cell.length_c   1.000
_cell.angle_alpha   90.00
_cell.angle_beta   90.00
_cell.angle_gamma   90.00
#
_symmetry.space_group_name_H-M   'P 1'
#
loop_
_entity.id
_entity.type
_entity.pdbx_description
1 polymer ?
#
loop_
_entity_poly.entity_id
_entity_poly.type
_entity_poly.pdbx_seq_one_letter_code
_entity_poly.pdbx_strand_id
1 'polypeptide(L)'
;MDGGAAAVDVTGQFEPEDMADVEDLDDVGQDAPVAPHEPRRRLGLTVTGWVTLFCVALGTFFVLWTVNPGGALFSETTPTGGDLGAHVWGPAFLRDELLPHFRLTGWTPDWYAGFPAYHFYM
;
A
#
# COMPACT_ATOMS: atom_id res chain seq x y z
N MET A 1 -24.19 -42.61 -31.19
CA MET A 1 -22.98 -41.82 -31.39
C MET A 1 -22.83 -41.69 -32.88
N ASP A 2 -23.04 -40.50 -33.44
CA ASP A 2 -22.66 -40.17 -34.81
C ASP A 2 -22.28 -38.69 -34.82
N GLY A 3 -21.00 -38.44 -35.03
CA GLY A 3 -20.44 -37.10 -35.17
C GLY A 3 -20.50 -36.65 -36.64
N GLY A 4 -20.89 -35.41 -36.85
CA GLY A 4 -20.79 -34.73 -38.15
C GLY A 4 -20.09 -33.39 -37.94
N ALA A 5 -18.83 -33.29 -38.36
CA ALA A 5 -18.07 -32.05 -38.37
C ALA A 5 -18.53 -31.16 -39.52
N ALA A 6 -18.89 -29.91 -39.24
CA ALA A 6 -19.08 -28.86 -40.24
C ALA A 6 -17.77 -28.06 -40.35
N ALA A 7 -17.21 -28.00 -41.55
CA ALA A 7 -16.01 -27.24 -41.85
C ALA A 7 -16.30 -25.72 -41.77
N VAL A 8 -15.43 -24.99 -41.07
CA VAL A 8 -15.44 -23.52 -41.01
C VAL A 8 -14.69 -22.99 -42.24
N ASP A 9 -15.33 -22.11 -42.99
CA ASP A 9 -14.76 -21.44 -44.16
C ASP A 9 -13.82 -20.31 -43.72
N VAL A 10 -12.54 -20.43 -44.06
CA VAL A 10 -11.42 -19.55 -43.64
C VAL A 10 -10.98 -18.69 -44.83
N THR A 11 -11.94 -18.09 -45.53
CA THR A 11 -11.68 -17.02 -46.49
C THR A 11 -12.50 -15.80 -46.10
N GLY A 12 -12.03 -15.09 -45.07
CA GLY A 12 -12.64 -13.85 -44.58
C GLY A 12 -12.51 -12.73 -45.60
N GLN A 13 -13.57 -12.51 -46.38
CA GLN A 13 -13.80 -11.24 -47.05
C GLN A 13 -14.25 -10.23 -45.99
N PHE A 14 -13.54 -9.11 -45.89
CA PHE A 14 -13.82 -8.03 -44.96
C PHE A 14 -15.00 -7.23 -45.50
N GLU A 15 -16.17 -7.40 -44.89
CA GLU A 15 -17.40 -6.74 -45.32
C GLU A 15 -17.42 -5.30 -44.76
N PRO A 16 -17.99 -4.33 -45.49
CA PRO A 16 -18.02 -2.91 -45.07
C PRO A 16 -18.78 -2.66 -43.77
N GLU A 17 -19.57 -3.64 -43.32
CA GLU A 17 -20.28 -3.62 -42.04
C GLU A 17 -19.36 -3.79 -40.82
N ASP A 18 -18.16 -4.39 -40.96
CA ASP A 18 -17.16 -4.47 -39.89
C ASP A 18 -16.50 -3.11 -39.56
N MET A 19 -16.69 -2.10 -40.42
CA MET A 19 -16.15 -0.74 -40.18
C MET A 19 -17.14 0.19 -39.46
N ALA A 20 -18.43 -0.17 -39.39
CA ALA A 20 -19.45 0.64 -38.72
C ALA A 20 -19.25 0.69 -37.20
N ASP A 21 -18.56 -0.30 -36.62
CA ASP A 21 -18.29 -0.40 -35.19
C ASP A 21 -17.16 0.54 -34.70
N VAL A 22 -16.48 1.24 -35.61
CA VAL A 22 -15.33 2.10 -35.29
C VAL A 22 -15.73 3.58 -35.14
N GLU A 23 -16.90 3.98 -35.63
CA GLU A 23 -17.40 5.37 -35.51
C GLU A 23 -17.86 5.74 -34.09
N ASP A 24 -17.97 4.79 -33.17
CA ASP A 24 -18.49 5.01 -31.81
C ASP A 24 -17.39 5.29 -30.75
N LEU A 25 -16.13 5.51 -31.18
CA LEU A 25 -15.01 5.77 -30.28
C LEU A 25 -14.94 7.23 -29.77
N ASP A 26 -15.74 8.13 -30.32
CA ASP A 26 -15.78 9.55 -29.91
C ASP A 26 -16.57 9.78 -28.60
N ASP A 27 -17.27 8.76 -28.08
CA ASP A 27 -18.07 8.84 -26.83
C ASP A 27 -17.35 8.29 -25.58
N VAL A 28 -16.04 8.09 -25.63
CA VAL A 28 -15.28 7.46 -24.51
C VAL A 28 -14.77 8.48 -23.48
N GLY A 29 -15.01 9.79 -23.65
CA GLY A 29 -14.20 10.74 -22.87
C GLY A 29 -14.68 12.16 -22.63
N GLN A 30 -15.98 12.50 -22.72
CA GLN A 30 -16.33 13.92 -22.54
C GLN A 30 -17.45 14.32 -21.59
N ASP A 31 -18.25 13.41 -21.05
CA ASP A 31 -19.31 13.80 -20.10
C ASP A 31 -19.36 12.92 -18.85
N ALA A 32 -18.20 12.55 -18.27
CA ALA A 32 -18.20 12.13 -16.88
C ALA A 32 -18.62 13.35 -16.03
N PRO A 33 -19.81 13.38 -15.41
CA PRO A 33 -20.22 14.54 -14.64
C PRO A 33 -19.19 14.76 -13.54
N VAL A 34 -18.51 15.91 -13.55
CA VAL A 34 -17.69 16.36 -12.42
C VAL A 34 -18.63 16.40 -11.23
N ALA A 35 -18.50 15.40 -10.35
CA ALA A 35 -19.31 15.30 -9.14
C ALA A 35 -19.18 16.65 -8.40
N PRO A 36 -20.29 17.31 -8.05
CA PRO A 36 -20.22 18.57 -7.35
C PRO A 36 -19.37 18.38 -6.08
N HIS A 37 -18.42 19.28 -5.83
CA HIS A 37 -17.68 19.28 -4.58
C HIS A 37 -18.69 19.33 -3.43
N GLU A 38 -18.86 18.20 -2.75
CA GLU A 38 -19.80 18.12 -1.64
C GLU A 38 -19.46 19.23 -0.64
N PRO A 39 -20.47 19.96 -0.12
CA PRO A 39 -20.21 20.99 0.85
C PRO A 39 -19.50 20.35 2.04
N ARG A 40 -18.26 20.79 2.31
CA ARG A 40 -17.44 20.37 3.46
C ARG A 40 -18.35 20.23 4.67
N ARG A 41 -18.60 18.98 5.06
CA ARG A 41 -19.59 18.60 6.07
C ARG A 41 -19.31 19.47 7.30
N ARG A 42 -20.19 20.44 7.58
CA ARG A 42 -20.07 21.28 8.78
C ARG A 42 -20.04 20.31 9.94
N LEU A 43 -19.03 20.43 10.81
CA LEU A 43 -18.81 19.55 11.96
C LEU A 43 -19.86 19.83 13.04
N GLY A 44 -21.14 19.70 12.70
CA GLY A 44 -22.22 19.63 13.67
C GLY A 44 -22.12 18.25 14.32
N LEU A 45 -21.43 18.17 15.45
CA LEU A 45 -21.38 16.95 16.25
C LEU A 45 -22.80 16.63 16.73
N THR A 46 -23.47 15.76 15.97
CA THR A 46 -24.73 15.13 16.40
C THR A 46 -24.45 14.28 17.64
N VAL A 47 -25.51 13.88 18.35
CA VAL A 47 -25.40 12.92 19.47
C VAL A 47 -24.62 11.67 19.04
N THR A 48 -24.91 11.14 17.85
CA THR A 48 -24.15 10.04 17.25
C THR A 48 -22.67 10.38 17.07
N GLY A 49 -22.34 11.57 16.60
CA GLY A 49 -20.95 12.03 16.49
C GLY A 49 -20.21 12.03 17.84
N TRP A 50 -20.89 12.45 18.91
CA TRP A 50 -20.34 12.40 20.27
C TRP A 50 -20.14 10.98 20.78
N VAL A 51 -21.09 10.08 20.53
CA VAL A 51 -20.93 8.65 20.88
C VAL A 51 -19.76 8.03 20.13
N THR A 52 -19.64 8.29 18.82
CA THR A 52 -18.51 7.80 18.02
C THR A 52 -17.18 8.34 18.56
N LEU A 53 -17.09 9.64 18.85
CA LEU A 53 -15.90 10.26 19.40
C LEU A 53 -15.55 9.65 20.77
N PHE A 54 -16.54 9.41 21.62
CA PHE A 54 -16.34 8.76 22.91
C PHE A 54 -15.81 7.33 22.75
N CYS A 55 -16.39 6.51 21.87
CA CYS A 55 -15.92 5.15 21.64
C CYS A 55 -14.47 5.12 21.12
N VAL A 56 -14.13 6.01 20.17
CA VAL A 56 -12.76 6.12 19.65
C VAL A 56 -11.80 6.61 20.75
N ALA A 57 -12.18 7.64 21.50
CA ALA A 57 -11.36 8.17 22.59
C ALA A 57 -11.11 7.11 23.67
N LEU A 58 -12.13 6.33 24.03
CA LEU A 58 -12.03 5.25 25.01
C LEU A 58 -11.10 4.14 24.51
N GLY A 59 -11.23 3.73 23.25
CA GLY A 59 -10.35 2.72 22.65
C GLY A 59 -8.89 3.18 22.61
N THR A 60 -8.65 4.41 22.16
CA THR A 60 -7.30 5.00 22.14
C THR A 60 -6.72 5.11 23.55
N PHE A 61 -7.51 5.56 24.52
CA PHE A 61 -7.09 5.65 25.92
C PHE A 61 -6.71 4.28 26.49
N PHE A 62 -7.52 3.25 26.22
CA PHE A 62 -7.25 1.89 26.69
C PHE A 62 -5.92 1.34 26.15
N VAL A 63 -5.63 1.56 24.86
CA VAL A 63 -4.34 1.18 24.25
C VAL A 63 -3.19 1.93 24.90
N LEU A 64 -3.31 3.25 25.06
CA LEU A 64 -2.28 4.07 25.71
C LEU A 64 -2.03 3.61 27.15
N TRP A 65 -3.07 3.31 27.91
CA TRP A 65 -2.96 2.80 29.27
C TRP A 65 -2.20 1.46 29.32
N THR A 66 -2.54 0.54 28.42
CA THR A 66 -1.93 -0.80 28.35
C THR A 66 -0.46 -0.74 27.96
N VAL A 67 -0.12 0.06 26.94
CA VAL A 67 1.25 0.12 26.38
C VAL A 67 2.16 1.03 27.20
N ASN A 68 1.61 1.97 27.98
CA ASN A 68 2.38 2.97 28.71
C ASN A 68 2.21 2.88 30.25
N PRO A 69 2.44 1.71 30.89
CA PRO A 69 2.19 1.53 32.33
C PRO A 69 3.05 2.44 33.22
N GLY A 70 4.18 2.95 32.71
CA GLY A 70 5.11 3.82 33.45
C GLY A 70 5.22 5.26 32.93
N GLY A 71 4.40 5.67 31.98
CA GLY A 71 4.48 7.03 31.40
C GLY A 71 5.69 7.27 30.49
N ALA A 72 6.46 6.23 30.14
CA ALA A 72 7.65 6.31 29.30
C ALA A 72 7.42 6.90 27.91
N LEU A 73 6.20 6.83 27.35
CA LEU A 73 5.90 7.51 26.07
C LEU A 73 5.99 9.04 26.17
N PHE A 74 5.95 9.61 27.37
CA PHE A 74 6.00 11.06 27.61
C PHE A 74 7.30 11.52 28.28
N SER A 75 8.25 10.61 28.52
CA SER A 75 9.55 10.97 29.07
C SER A 75 10.55 11.24 27.95
N GLU A 76 11.52 12.12 28.22
CA GLU A 76 12.67 12.34 27.34
C GLU A 76 13.68 11.19 27.48
N THR A 77 13.26 10.00 27.05
CA THR A 77 14.10 8.81 27.03
C THR A 77 14.29 8.34 25.59
N THR A 78 15.43 7.72 25.30
CA THR A 78 15.59 6.99 24.04
C THR A 78 14.70 5.75 24.11
N PRO A 79 13.78 5.57 23.15
CA PRO A 79 12.92 4.39 23.16
C PRO A 79 13.81 3.14 23.06
N THR A 80 13.68 2.25 24.03
CA THR A 80 14.47 1.03 24.14
C THR A 80 13.80 -0.10 23.37
N GLY A 81 14.58 -0.93 22.70
CA GLY A 81 14.07 -2.06 21.91
C GLY A 81 14.91 -2.31 20.66
N GLY A 82 15.16 -3.58 20.35
CA GLY A 82 15.93 -3.97 19.17
C GLY A 82 15.29 -3.52 17.85
N ASP A 83 13.96 -3.44 17.82
CA ASP A 83 13.20 -3.13 16.60
C ASP A 83 13.47 -1.72 16.09
N LEU A 84 13.61 -0.72 16.97
CA LEU A 84 13.92 0.65 16.56
C LEU A 84 15.31 0.76 15.93
N GLY A 85 16.29 0.03 16.48
CA GLY A 85 17.63 -0.08 15.89
C GLY A 85 17.62 -0.81 14.56
N ALA A 86 16.81 -1.86 14.42
CA ALA A 86 16.70 -2.64 13.19
C ALA A 86 16.22 -1.79 11.99
N HIS A 87 15.33 -0.82 12.20
CA HIS A 87 14.81 0.04 11.12
C HIS A 87 15.85 1.00 10.54
N VAL A 88 16.79 1.48 11.36
CA VAL A 88 17.83 2.40 10.91
C VAL A 88 19.12 1.68 10.49
N TRP A 89 19.30 0.44 10.94
CA TRP A 89 20.48 -0.36 10.65
C TRP A 89 20.63 -0.67 9.17
N GLY A 90 19.61 -1.23 8.52
CA GLY A 90 19.68 -1.64 7.11
C GLY A 90 20.13 -0.49 6.19
N PRO A 91 19.46 0.68 6.24
CA PRO A 91 19.88 1.85 5.47
C PRO A 91 21.30 2.33 5.79
N ALA A 92 21.74 2.23 7.05
CA ALA A 92 23.10 2.59 7.45
C ALA A 92 24.14 1.64 6.83
N PHE A 93 23.91 0.32 6.91
CA PHE A 93 24.79 -0.69 6.32
C PHE A 93 24.84 -0.57 4.79
N LEU A 94 23.71 -0.31 4.14
CA LEU A 94 23.65 -0.07 2.70
C LEU A 94 24.47 1.16 2.29
N ARG A 95 24.30 2.26 3.02
CA ARG A 95 25.02 3.53 2.77
C ARG A 95 26.52 3.40 2.98
N ASP A 96 26.93 2.73 4.06
CA ASP A 96 28.32 2.75 4.52
C ASP A 96 29.17 1.61 3.92
N GLU A 97 28.57 0.44 3.64
CA GLU A 97 29.31 -0.77 3.26
C GLU A 97 29.02 -1.27 1.85
N LEU A 98 27.78 -1.12 1.36
CA LEU A 98 27.36 -1.72 0.10
C LEU A 98 27.47 -0.76 -1.08
N LEU A 99 26.82 0.41 -1.01
CA LEU A 99 26.81 1.39 -2.09
C LEU A 99 28.22 1.90 -2.46
N PRO A 100 29.14 2.18 -1.51
CA PRO A 100 30.50 2.60 -1.84
C PRO A 100 31.31 1.53 -2.61
N HIS A 101 30.91 0.27 -2.46
CA HIS A 101 31.53 -0.88 -3.14
C HIS A 101 30.71 -1.37 -4.33
N PHE A 102 29.67 -0.63 -4.75
CA PHE A 102 28.75 -1.00 -5.83
C PHE A 102 28.12 -2.40 -5.64
N ARG A 103 27.80 -2.76 -4.40
CA ARG A 103 27.15 -4.03 -4.04
C ARG A 103 25.71 -3.79 -3.61
N LEU A 104 24.88 -4.83 -3.77
CA LEU A 104 23.48 -4.84 -3.30
C LEU A 104 23.27 -5.74 -2.08
N THR A 105 24.21 -6.64 -1.82
CA THR A 105 24.16 -7.60 -0.70
C THR A 105 25.53 -7.79 -0.09
N GLY A 106 25.61 -8.18 1.18
CA GLY A 106 26.89 -8.41 1.86
C GLY A 106 26.77 -9.17 3.17
N TRP A 107 27.92 -9.54 3.74
CA TRP A 107 27.99 -10.09 5.09
C TRP A 107 28.20 -8.94 6.07
N THR A 108 27.26 -8.72 6.98
CA THR A 108 27.49 -7.81 8.10
C THR A 108 28.26 -8.52 9.22
N PRO A 109 29.22 -7.89 9.90
CA PRO A 109 29.85 -8.41 11.11
C PRO A 109 29.05 -8.15 12.40
N ASP A 110 27.82 -7.63 12.29
CA ASP A 110 26.96 -7.28 13.44
C ASP A 110 26.43 -8.54 14.17
N TRP A 111 25.22 -8.48 14.74
CA TRP A 111 24.61 -9.51 15.60
C TRP A 111 24.96 -10.98 15.26
N TYR A 112 25.13 -11.79 16.30
CA TYR A 112 25.40 -13.24 16.18
C TYR A 112 26.65 -13.61 15.36
N ALA A 113 27.67 -12.74 15.37
CA ALA A 113 28.89 -12.88 14.57
C ALA A 113 28.68 -12.73 13.05
N GLY A 114 27.56 -12.12 12.68
CA GLY A 114 27.25 -11.73 11.32
C GLY A 114 26.20 -12.60 10.63
N PHE A 115 25.61 -12.02 9.58
CA PHE A 115 24.62 -12.68 8.74
C PHE A 115 24.62 -12.06 7.33
N PRO A 116 24.00 -12.74 6.34
CA PRO A 116 23.93 -12.24 4.98
C PRO A 116 22.83 -11.15 4.83
N ALA A 117 23.25 -9.90 4.97
CA ALA A 117 22.43 -8.70 4.77
C ALA A 117 22.03 -8.51 3.31
N TYR A 118 20.80 -8.05 3.10
CA TYR A 118 20.06 -7.93 1.84
C TYR A 118 19.94 -9.22 1.02
N HIS A 119 20.26 -10.38 1.62
CA HIS A 119 20.01 -11.69 1.03
C HIS A 119 18.76 -12.34 1.65
N PHE A 120 18.75 -12.44 2.98
CA PHE A 120 17.62 -12.96 3.75
C PHE A 120 17.12 -11.97 4.82
N TYR A 121 17.91 -10.93 5.13
CA TYR A 121 17.67 -9.96 6.19
C TYR A 121 18.00 -8.56 5.68
N MET A 122 17.12 -7.57 5.88
CA MET A 122 17.16 -6.25 5.22
C MET A 122 18.06 -5.25 5.94
#